data_AF-A0A9W6JPJ4-F1
#
_entry.id   AF-A0A9W6JPJ4-F1
#
_cell.length_a   1.000
_cell.length_b   1.000
_cell.length_c   1.000
_cell.angle_alpha   90.00
_cell.angle_beta   90.00
_cell.angle_gamma   90.00
#
_symmetry.space_group_name_H-M   'P 1'
#
loop_
_entity.id
_entity.type
_entity.pdbx_description
1 polymer ?
#
loop_
_entity_poly.entity_id
_entity_poly.type
_entity_poly.pdbx_seq_one_letter_code
_entity_poly.pdbx_strand_id
1 'polypeptide(L)'
;MSDLQTCLTWFVVAAGAPADDGVKLADQHIDAYVAGATGDRVQALEALKAALEAMKLDGRVADHISARLEAVLSSQRDQASADAAGGAADSAPGDRTSDVD
;
A
#
# COMPACT_ATOMS: atom_id res chain seq x y z
N MET A 1 4.11 -1.89 -21.88
CA MET A 1 3.70 -2.83 -20.80
C MET A 1 3.58 -1.99 -19.54
N SER A 2 2.47 -2.05 -18.81
CA SER A 2 2.26 -1.21 -17.61
C SER A 2 2.95 -1.81 -16.38
N ASP A 3 3.38 -0.98 -15.42
CA ASP A 3 4.02 -1.41 -14.17
C ASP A 3 3.17 -2.44 -13.40
N LEU A 4 1.84 -2.29 -13.45
CA LEU A 4 0.88 -3.24 -12.88
C LEU A 4 1.02 -4.63 -13.54
N GLN A 5 0.98 -4.72 -14.87
CA GLN A 5 1.08 -6.00 -15.58
C GLN A 5 2.42 -6.71 -15.31
N THR A 6 3.50 -5.95 -15.21
CA THR A 6 4.82 -6.48 -14.83
C THR A 6 4.77 -7.10 -13.44
N CYS A 7 4.22 -6.40 -12.45
CA CYS A 7 4.08 -6.90 -11.07
C CYS A 7 3.23 -8.19 -11.00
N LEU A 8 2.08 -8.21 -11.68
CA LEU A 8 1.21 -9.40 -11.74
C LEU A 8 1.90 -10.60 -12.38
N THR A 9 2.69 -10.38 -13.43
CA THR A 9 3.46 -11.45 -14.08
C THR A 9 4.46 -12.06 -13.11
N TRP A 10 5.14 -11.23 -12.32
CA TRP A 10 6.06 -11.70 -11.28
C TRP A 10 5.36 -12.49 -10.18
N PHE A 11 4.12 -12.15 -9.80
CA PHE A 11 3.36 -12.94 -8.83
C PHE A 11 3.03 -14.34 -9.34
N VAL A 12 2.72 -14.50 -10.63
CA VAL A 12 2.52 -15.82 -11.23
C VAL A 12 3.82 -16.62 -11.21
N VAL A 13 4.96 -15.98 -11.52
CA VAL A 13 6.28 -16.62 -11.43
C VAL A 13 6.60 -17.03 -9.99
N ALA A 14 6.34 -16.15 -9.02
CA ALA A 14 6.51 -16.42 -7.60
C ALA A 14 5.64 -17.57 -7.12
N ALA A 15 4.39 -17.68 -7.58
CA ALA A 15 3.48 -18.77 -7.23
C ALA A 15 3.96 -20.13 -7.79
N GLY A 16 4.71 -20.13 -8.90
CA GLY A 16 5.34 -21.33 -9.46
C GLY A 16 6.71 -21.68 -8.85
N ALA A 17 7.28 -20.83 -8.00
CA ALA A 17 8.58 -21.01 -7.38
C ALA A 17 8.49 -21.81 -6.06
N PRO A 18 9.62 -22.31 -5.51
CA PRO A 18 9.65 -22.82 -4.14
C PRO A 18 9.14 -21.76 -3.16
N ALA A 19 8.34 -22.14 -2.17
CA ALA A 19 7.58 -21.19 -1.36
C ALA A 19 8.43 -20.07 -0.74
N ASP A 20 9.62 -20.38 -0.20
CA ASP A 20 10.51 -19.38 0.41
C ASP A 20 11.08 -18.38 -0.60
N ASP A 21 11.40 -18.82 -1.81
CA ASP A 21 11.89 -17.95 -2.88
C ASP A 21 10.75 -17.15 -3.51
N GLY A 22 9.58 -17.78 -3.69
CA GLY A 22 8.36 -17.14 -4.20
C GLY A 22 7.88 -16.01 -3.31
N VAL A 23 7.85 -16.21 -1.99
CA VAL A 23 7.50 -15.17 -1.02
C VAL A 23 8.48 -13.98 -1.11
N LYS A 24 9.79 -14.23 -1.08
CA LYS A 24 10.79 -13.16 -1.20
C LYS A 24 10.70 -12.40 -2.51
N LEU A 25 10.46 -13.11 -3.61
CA LEU A 25 10.32 -12.50 -4.94
C LEU A 25 9.08 -11.60 -4.97
N ALA A 26 7.95 -12.08 -4.45
CA ALA A 26 6.73 -11.30 -4.36
C ALA A 26 6.90 -10.03 -3.53
N ASP A 27 7.53 -10.12 -2.35
CA ASP A 27 7.79 -8.96 -1.48
C ASP A 27 8.60 -7.88 -2.20
N GLN A 28 9.69 -8.25 -2.88
CA GLN A 28 10.53 -7.32 -3.64
C GLN A 28 9.74 -6.57 -4.71
N HIS A 29 8.82 -7.25 -5.40
CA HIS A 29 8.00 -6.64 -6.44
C HIS A 29 6.86 -5.78 -5.90
N ILE A 30 6.30 -6.12 -4.73
CA ILE A 30 5.34 -5.26 -4.02
C ILE A 30 6.03 -3.95 -3.60
N ASP A 31 7.19 -4.05 -2.95
CA ASP A 31 7.94 -2.88 -2.48
C ASP A 31 8.37 -1.97 -3.65
N ALA A 32 8.85 -2.56 -4.74
CA ALA A 32 9.21 -1.80 -5.95
C ALA A 32 8.01 -1.08 -6.57
N TYR A 33 6.84 -1.74 -6.64
CA TYR A 33 5.61 -1.15 -7.17
C TYR A 33 5.12 0.01 -6.30
N VAL A 34 5.14 -0.14 -4.98
CA VAL A 34 4.75 0.91 -4.03
C VAL A 34 5.71 2.09 -4.06
N ALA A 35 7.03 1.83 -4.15
CA ALA A 35 8.04 2.89 -4.24
C ALA A 35 7.94 3.68 -5.55
N GLY A 36 7.58 3.01 -6.66
CA GLY A 36 7.38 3.62 -7.97
C GLY A 36 6.05 4.34 -8.15
N ALA A 37 5.08 4.16 -7.25
CA ALA A 37 3.77 4.81 -7.34
C ALA A 37 3.90 6.33 -7.11
N THR A 38 3.73 7.11 -8.18
CA THR A 38 3.80 8.58 -8.21
C THR A 38 2.48 9.28 -7.85
N GLY A 39 1.42 8.52 -7.55
CA GLY A 39 0.08 9.02 -7.21
C GLY A 39 -0.44 8.48 -5.87
N ASP A 40 -1.75 8.29 -5.79
CA ASP A 40 -2.40 7.73 -4.59
C ASP A 40 -1.96 6.28 -4.38
N ARG A 41 -1.04 6.08 -3.43
CA ARG A 41 -0.46 4.78 -3.09
C ARG A 41 -1.52 3.79 -2.59
N VAL A 42 -2.57 4.27 -1.92
CA VAL A 42 -3.67 3.44 -1.44
C VAL A 42 -4.44 2.89 -2.63
N GLN A 43 -4.82 3.75 -3.59
CA GLN A 43 -5.52 3.35 -4.80
C GLN A 43 -4.69 2.38 -5.65
N ALA A 44 -3.38 2.60 -5.77
CA ALA A 44 -2.48 1.67 -6.47
C ALA A 44 -2.45 0.28 -5.83
N LEU A 45 -2.38 0.22 -4.49
CA LEU A 45 -2.42 -1.03 -3.73
C LEU A 45 -3.79 -1.73 -3.82
N GLU A 46 -4.90 -0.98 -3.80
CA GLU A 46 -6.25 -1.54 -3.98
C GLU A 46 -6.42 -2.16 -5.37
N ALA A 47 -5.96 -1.46 -6.41
CA ALA A 47 -5.98 -1.98 -7.78
C ALA A 47 -5.13 -3.24 -7.92
N LEU A 48 -3.96 -3.29 -7.26
CA LEU A 48 -3.09 -4.46 -7.26
C LEU A 48 -3.75 -5.66 -6.55
N LYS A 49 -4.39 -5.44 -5.39
CA LYS A 49 -5.13 -6.50 -4.66
C LYS A 49 -6.29 -7.04 -5.50
N ALA A 50 -7.12 -6.17 -6.06
CA ALA A 50 -8.24 -6.59 -6.90
C ALA A 50 -7.78 -7.39 -8.13
N ALA A 51 -6.66 -6.99 -8.75
CA ALA A 51 -6.09 -7.71 -9.88
C ALA A 51 -5.53 -9.09 -9.48
N LEU A 52 -4.92 -9.21 -8.29
CA LEU A 52 -4.48 -10.49 -7.74
C LEU A 52 -5.67 -11.45 -7.50
N GLU A 53 -6.73 -10.95 -6.86
CA GLU A 53 -7.95 -11.72 -6.60
C GLU A 53 -8.61 -12.18 -7.91
N ALA A 54 -8.59 -11.35 -8.95
CA ALA A 54 -9.10 -11.69 -10.28
C ALA A 54 -8.31 -12.83 -10.96
N MET A 55 -7.01 -12.96 -10.67
CA MET A 55 -6.19 -14.04 -11.22
C MET A 55 -6.45 -15.41 -10.57
N LYS A 56 -7.13 -15.46 -9.42
CA LYS A 56 -7.42 -16.70 -8.68
C LYS A 56 -6.15 -17.53 -8.46
N LEU A 57 -5.08 -16.88 -8.01
CA LEU A 57 -3.88 -17.59 -7.61
C LEU A 57 -4.16 -18.32 -6.30
N ASP A 58 -3.89 -19.63 -6.29
CA ASP A 58 -4.07 -20.49 -5.12
C ASP A 58 -2.71 -20.85 -4.50
N GLY A 59 -2.72 -21.08 -3.19
CA GLY A 59 -1.57 -21.59 -2.43
C GLY A 59 -0.82 -20.54 -1.62
N ARG A 60 0.18 -21.02 -0.86
CA ARG A 60 0.87 -20.25 0.20
C ARG A 60 1.41 -18.90 -0.23
N VAL A 61 1.92 -18.80 -1.46
CA VAL A 61 2.48 -17.55 -1.99
C VAL A 61 1.36 -16.54 -2.25
N ALA A 62 0.22 -16.96 -2.81
CA ALA A 62 -0.93 -16.10 -3.03
C ALA A 62 -1.56 -15.62 -1.70
N ASP A 63 -1.67 -16.51 -0.72
CA ASP A 63 -2.09 -16.17 0.65
C ASP A 63 -1.16 -15.12 1.27
N HIS A 64 0.16 -15.32 1.11
CA HIS A 64 1.17 -14.40 1.63
C HIS A 64 1.10 -13.02 0.97
N ILE A 65 1.01 -12.96 -0.37
CA ILE A 65 0.88 -11.72 -1.13
C ILE A 65 -0.38 -10.97 -0.66
N SER A 66 -1.51 -11.67 -0.53
CA SER A 66 -2.77 -11.07 -0.10
C SER A 66 -2.68 -10.47 1.30
N ALA A 67 -2.12 -11.22 2.26
CA ALA A 67 -1.92 -10.75 3.63
C ALA A 67 -0.95 -9.55 3.68
N ARG A 68 0.13 -9.58 2.88
CA ARG A 68 1.11 -8.51 2.80
C ARG A 68 0.48 -7.22 2.26
N LEU A 69 -0.26 -7.31 1.16
CA LEU A 69 -0.96 -6.17 0.57
C LEU A 69 -1.94 -5.55 1.56
N GLU A 70 -2.72 -6.37 2.27
CA GLU A 70 -3.68 -5.89 3.27
C GLU A 70 -3.00 -5.17 4.45
N ALA A 71 -1.86 -5.69 4.92
CA ALA A 71 -1.08 -5.06 5.99
C ALA A 71 -0.53 -3.69 5.58
N VAL A 72 0.05 -3.59 4.38
CA VAL A 72 0.58 -2.32 3.86
C VAL A 72 -0.55 -1.32 3.65
N LEU A 73 -1.68 -1.76 3.10
CA LEU A 73 -2.83 -0.92 2.81
C LEU A 73 -3.47 -0.37 4.09
N SER A 74 -3.61 -1.21 5.12
CA SER A 74 -4.08 -0.78 6.44
C SER A 74 -3.15 0.25 7.06
N SER A 75 -1.82 0.04 6.99
CA SER A 75 -0.84 0.98 7.52
C SER A 75 -0.85 2.34 6.81
N GLN A 76 -0.99 2.35 5.48
CA GLN A 76 -1.07 3.58 4.68
C GLN A 76 -2.35 4.36 4.97
N ARG A 77 -3.50 3.67 5.15
CA ARG A 77 -4.76 4.30 5.53
C ARG A 77 -4.70 4.92 6.92
N ASP A 78 -4.08 4.23 7.87
CA ASP A 78 -3.91 4.73 9.24
C ASP A 78 -3.05 6.00 9.27
N GLN A 79 -1.94 6.01 8.51
CA GLN A 79 -1.09 7.19 8.34
C GLN A 79 -1.82 8.37 7.68
N ALA A 80 -2.58 8.12 6.62
CA ALA A 80 -3.37 9.16 5.95
C ALA A 80 -4.47 9.73 6.89
N SER A 81 -5.08 8.88 7.72
CA SER A 81 -6.05 9.31 8.73
C SER A 81 -5.42 10.14 9.85
N ALA A 82 -4.21 9.78 10.28
CA ALA A 82 -3.49 10.51 11.33
C ALA A 82 -3.06 11.91 10.86
N ASP A 83 -2.63 12.05 9.61
CA ASP A 83 -2.25 13.34 9.01
C ASP A 83 -3.47 14.28 8.91
N ALA A 84 -4.61 13.77 8.45
CA ALA A 84 -5.87 14.52 8.38
C ALA A 84 -6.39 14.97 9.76
N ALA A 85 -6.16 14.18 10.82
CA ALA A 85 -6.56 14.53 12.19
C ALA A 85 -5.57 15.49 12.88
N GLY A 86 -4.28 15.40 12.57
CA GLY A 86 -3.22 16.25 13.13
C GLY A 86 -3.23 17.69 12.61
N GLY A 87 -3.70 17.93 11.38
CA GLY A 87 -3.79 19.27 10.78
C GLY A 87 -4.90 20.17 11.31
N ALA A 88 -5.90 19.62 12.02
CA ALA A 88 -7.04 20.40 12.51
C ALA A 88 -6.79 21.13 13.85
N ALA A 89 -5.69 20.83 14.55
CA ALA A 89 -5.43 21.35 15.91
C ALA A 89 -4.60 22.65 15.96
N ASP A 90 -4.00 23.10 14.86
CA ASP A 90 -3.05 24.24 14.85
C ASP A 90 -3.67 25.58 14.38
N SER A 91 -4.98 25.62 14.12
CA SER A 91 -5.70 26.85 13.71
C SER A 91 -6.72 27.29 14.76
N ALA A 92 -6.24 27.63 15.95
CA ALA A 92 -6.96 28.55 16.83
C ALA A 92 -6.17 29.89 16.83
N PRO A 93 -6.63 30.93 16.10
CA PRO A 93 -6.08 32.27 16.28
C PRO A 93 -6.47 32.74 17.69
N GLY A 94 -5.58 32.51 18.65
CA GLY A 94 -5.65 33.06 19.99
C GLY A 94 -5.41 34.56 19.95
N ASP A 95 -6.48 35.26 19.60
CA ASP A 95 -6.77 36.67 19.85
C ASP A 95 -6.02 37.20 21.08
N ARG A 96 -4.87 37.87 20.88
CA ARG A 96 -4.23 38.70 21.92
C ARG A 96 -4.66 40.15 21.71
N THR A 97 -5.95 40.38 21.81
CA THR A 97 -6.56 41.71 21.81
C THR A 97 -7.01 42.03 23.23
N SER A 98 -6.09 42.51 24.07
CA SER A 98 -6.35 43.22 25.33
C SER A 98 -5.03 43.89 25.71
N ASP A 99 -4.75 45.14 25.36
CA ASP A 99 -5.36 46.36 25.91
C ASP A 99 -5.56 46.27 27.43
N VAL A 100 -4.56 46.71 28.19
CA VAL A 100 -4.76 47.34 29.51
C VAL A 100 -3.59 48.29 29.82
N ASP A 101 -3.96 49.57 29.88
CA ASP A 101 -3.36 50.77 30.50
C ASP A 101 -1.84 50.84 30.79
#